data_AF-A0A822XH75-F1
#
_entry.id   AF-A0A822XH75-F1
#
_cell.length_a   1.000
_cell.length_b   1.000
_cell.length_c   1.000
_cell.angle_alpha   90.00
_cell.angle_beta   90.00
_cell.angle_gamma   90.00
#
_symmetry.space_group_name_H-M   'P 1'
#
loop_
_entity.id
_entity.type
_entity.pdbx_description
1 polymer ?
#
loop_
_entity_poly.entity_id
_entity_poly.type
_entity_poly.pdbx_seq_one_letter_code
_entity_poly.pdbx_strand_id
1 'polypeptide(L)'
;MHSTMQALPGHRPKRATGAAISTSVGLLEGCLSSTGSRVMVFTSGPATLGPGIVVDTDFNNAIRTHQDLINGHALYYRKSCNFYKRLTQRVCDASIVLDLFACSLDQVGAAELKAPVESSGGFMMLGESFESDEFKKGLRRIFSHDADGHLKMYFDTTIEIITTKEVMICGALGPCVSLRKKNSLVSENEIGQGGTNLWKLGTLTNKTCISFFFEVGNDQKIQVGSAFFIQFITRYRHRNMQIRQRVTTAARRWVGKSSLEIGSGFDQDTAATVMARLAIHRAERFYARDVIRWLDNKLIKFTSKFGDYVAEDPSSFRLPSNFSLYPQFMYYLRRSQFIEVFNSSPDETAFFRQMLNREGVVGSLIMIQPKLLRYSFNGPPVPVLLDVSSISPDVILLFDSYFYVVIHYGSKIAQWRKKGFDKDPNHENLRNLLEVAEIDAKQLVAERIPVPKLIKCDQYSSQARFLLARLNPSVTQNSVYKESSDIIFTDDVSLQFFIDHLQTLAVQG
;
A
#
# COMPACT_ATOMS: atom_id res chain seq x y z
N MET A 1 -12.95 10.40 26.37
CA MET A 1 -13.90 11.47 26.02
C MET A 1 -15.30 10.86 25.92
N HIS A 2 -16.07 10.85 27.02
CA HIS A 2 -17.49 10.45 26.96
C HIS A 2 -18.31 11.69 26.59
N SER A 3 -18.81 11.78 25.35
CA SER A 3 -19.77 12.83 25.01
C SER A 3 -21.16 12.40 25.51
N THR A 4 -21.55 12.96 26.65
CA THR A 4 -22.90 12.97 27.20
C THR A 4 -23.82 13.87 26.36
N MET A 5 -24.23 13.40 25.18
CA MET A 5 -25.51 13.76 24.60
C MET A 5 -26.27 12.46 24.43
N GLN A 6 -27.42 12.32 25.08
CA GLN A 6 -28.28 11.14 24.92
C GLN A 6 -28.56 10.93 23.44
N ALA A 7 -27.93 9.92 22.84
CA ALA A 7 -28.23 9.53 21.48
C ALA A 7 -29.69 9.08 21.46
N LEU A 8 -30.49 9.64 20.54
CA LEU A 8 -31.85 9.17 20.32
C LEU A 8 -31.77 7.67 20.01
N PRO A 9 -32.53 6.80 20.71
CA PRO A 9 -32.54 5.37 20.39
C PRO A 9 -32.78 5.14 18.90
N GLY A 10 -32.11 4.15 18.31
CA GLY A 10 -32.19 3.92 16.88
C GLY A 10 -31.39 4.89 16.00
N HIS A 11 -30.64 5.84 16.59
CA HIS A 11 -29.89 6.84 15.83
C HIS A 11 -28.41 6.94 16.23
N ARG A 12 -27.55 7.10 15.22
CA ARG A 12 -26.16 7.52 15.34
C ARG A 12 -26.07 8.96 15.90
N PRO A 13 -25.01 9.30 16.64
CA PRO A 13 -24.77 10.68 17.06
C PRO A 13 -24.63 11.64 15.88
N LYS A 14 -25.08 12.89 16.08
CA LYS A 14 -24.89 14.00 15.15
C LYS A 14 -23.41 14.40 15.11
N ARG A 15 -22.76 14.25 13.95
CA ARG A 15 -21.32 14.49 13.77
C ARG A 15 -21.05 15.32 12.52
N ALA A 16 -20.56 16.54 12.70
CA ALA A 16 -20.28 17.49 11.63
C ALA A 16 -18.78 17.52 11.25
N THR A 17 -18.19 16.35 10.95
CA THR A 17 -16.74 16.22 10.70
C THR A 17 -16.25 17.13 9.58
N GLY A 18 -16.96 17.19 8.45
CA GLY A 18 -16.56 18.03 7.33
C GLY A 18 -16.62 19.52 7.64
N ALA A 19 -17.61 19.97 8.42
CA ALA A 19 -17.68 21.35 8.91
C ALA A 19 -16.48 21.69 9.81
N ALA A 20 -16.14 20.80 10.75
CA ALA A 20 -15.01 20.98 11.65
C ALA A 20 -13.67 21.07 10.89
N ILE A 21 -13.46 20.19 9.90
CA ILE A 21 -12.27 20.24 9.03
C ILE A 21 -12.22 21.55 8.25
N SER A 22 -13.30 21.93 7.56
CA SER A 22 -13.33 23.16 6.75
C SER A 22 -13.12 24.42 7.60
N THR A 23 -13.65 24.44 8.82
CA THR A 23 -13.46 25.55 9.77
C THR A 23 -12.00 25.62 10.23
N SER A 24 -11.38 24.48 10.56
CA SER A 24 -9.97 24.42 10.95
C SER A 24 -9.04 24.88 9.83
N VAL A 25 -9.32 24.47 8.59
CA VAL A 25 -8.58 24.94 7.40
C VAL A 25 -8.76 26.45 7.21
N GLY A 26 -9.99 26.95 7.30
CA GLY A 26 -10.27 28.39 7.17
C GLY A 26 -9.60 29.25 8.24
N LEU A 27 -9.54 28.75 9.48
CA LEU A 27 -8.82 29.42 10.57
C LEU A 27 -7.33 29.55 10.25
N LEU A 28 -6.69 28.46 9.81
CA LEU A 28 -5.26 28.45 9.48
C LEU A 28 -4.94 29.33 8.26
N GLU A 29 -5.81 29.35 7.25
CA GLU A 29 -5.71 30.27 6.11
C GLU A 29 -5.77 31.74 6.59
N GLY A 30 -6.67 32.06 7.52
CA GLY A 30 -6.81 33.40 8.09
C GLY A 30 -5.63 33.83 8.97
N CYS A 31 -4.91 32.89 9.59
CA CYS A 31 -3.72 33.18 10.39
C CYS A 31 -2.47 33.52 9.54
N LEU A 32 -2.52 33.39 8.20
CA LEU A 32 -1.42 33.69 7.26
C LEU A 32 -0.08 32.98 7.58
N SER A 33 -0.12 31.86 8.30
CA SER A 33 1.10 31.12 8.64
C SER A 33 1.57 30.28 7.45
N SER A 34 2.56 30.79 6.72
CA SER A 34 3.21 30.05 5.62
C SER A 34 4.15 28.94 6.10
N THR A 35 4.22 28.70 7.42
CA THR A 35 5.27 27.88 8.06
C THR A 35 5.03 26.38 7.98
N GLY A 36 3.89 25.96 7.43
CA GLY A 36 3.43 24.58 7.44
C GLY A 36 2.64 24.29 8.72
N SER A 37 1.45 23.71 8.58
CA SER A 37 0.54 23.43 9.69
C SER A 37 0.01 22.00 9.61
N ARG A 38 -0.56 21.46 10.69
CA ARG A 38 -1.14 20.12 10.72
C ARG A 38 -2.47 20.11 11.45
N VAL A 39 -3.52 19.68 10.75
CA VAL A 39 -4.86 19.43 11.28
C VAL A 39 -4.99 17.93 11.52
N MET A 40 -5.11 17.54 12.79
CA MET A 40 -5.27 16.14 13.19
C MET A 40 -6.73 15.85 13.53
N VAL A 41 -7.40 15.05 12.70
CA VAL A 41 -8.81 14.70 12.89
C VAL A 41 -8.90 13.40 13.69
N PHE A 42 -9.44 13.48 14.91
CA PHE A 42 -9.76 12.31 15.72
C PHE A 42 -11.27 12.05 15.66
N THR A 43 -11.70 10.92 15.09
CA THR A 43 -13.12 10.58 14.95
C THR A 43 -13.44 9.15 15.40
N SER A 44 -14.64 8.98 15.95
CA SER A 44 -15.16 7.71 16.48
C SER A 44 -16.38 7.18 15.72
N GLY A 45 -16.56 7.62 14.47
CA GLY A 45 -17.70 7.23 13.64
C GLY A 45 -17.85 8.13 12.41
N PRO A 46 -18.85 7.84 11.57
CA PRO A 46 -19.08 8.58 10.33
C PRO A 46 -19.61 10.00 10.59
N ALA A 47 -19.38 10.89 9.63
CA ALA A 47 -20.04 12.19 9.61
C ALA A 47 -21.53 11.99 9.29
N THR A 48 -22.42 12.49 10.14
CA THR A 48 -23.88 12.40 9.99
C THR A 48 -24.55 13.75 9.75
N LEU A 49 -23.76 14.83 9.76
CA LEU A 49 -24.18 16.17 9.40
C LEU A 49 -23.27 16.72 8.30
N GLY A 50 -23.88 17.41 7.33
CA GLY A 50 -23.16 18.07 6.25
C GLY A 50 -22.46 19.37 6.68
N PRO A 51 -21.52 19.89 5.86
CA PRO A 51 -20.99 19.28 4.64
C PRO A 51 -20.10 18.06 4.93
N GLY A 52 -19.95 17.17 3.93
CA GLY A 52 -19.13 15.95 4.05
C GLY A 52 -19.79 14.80 4.81
N ILE A 53 -21.12 14.72 4.79
CA ILE A 53 -21.93 13.63 5.37
C ILE A 53 -21.64 12.27 4.70
N VAL A 54 -21.63 11.20 5.47
CA VAL A 54 -21.37 9.83 5.01
C VAL A 54 -22.65 8.99 5.05
N VAL A 55 -23.43 9.14 6.11
CA VAL A 55 -24.68 8.39 6.36
C VAL A 55 -25.60 9.24 7.24
N ASP A 56 -26.90 9.00 7.18
CA ASP A 56 -27.85 9.63 8.10
C ASP A 56 -27.70 9.12 9.54
N THR A 57 -28.35 9.84 10.46
CA THR A 57 -28.43 9.42 11.85
C THR A 57 -29.24 8.13 12.03
N ASP A 58 -30.32 7.90 11.29
CA ASP A 58 -31.15 6.70 11.45
C ASP A 58 -30.37 5.41 11.12
N PHE A 59 -30.37 4.42 12.02
CA PHE A 59 -29.73 3.12 11.78
C PHE A 59 -30.38 2.31 10.65
N ASN A 60 -31.62 2.60 10.27
CA ASN A 60 -32.24 2.03 9.07
C ASN A 60 -31.45 2.34 7.79
N ASN A 61 -30.73 3.47 7.79
CA ASN A 61 -29.81 3.82 6.72
C ASN A 61 -28.46 3.18 7.00
N ALA A 62 -28.13 2.12 6.24
CA ALA A 62 -26.85 1.43 6.32
C ALA A 62 -25.71 2.32 5.78
N ILE A 63 -24.49 2.09 6.29
CA ILE A 63 -23.30 2.73 5.73
C ILE A 63 -22.97 2.04 4.40
N ARG A 64 -22.67 2.83 3.37
CA ARG A 64 -22.30 2.35 2.03
C ARG A 64 -21.21 1.26 2.05
N THR A 65 -21.40 0.28 1.19
CA THR A 65 -20.47 -0.81 0.85
C THR A 65 -19.87 -0.59 -0.55
N HIS A 66 -18.88 -1.40 -0.96
CA HIS A 66 -18.39 -1.37 -2.35
C HIS A 66 -19.49 -1.65 -3.37
N GLN A 67 -20.45 -2.52 -3.05
CA GLN A 67 -21.57 -2.82 -3.95
C GLN A 67 -22.45 -1.59 -4.17
N ASP A 68 -22.71 -0.81 -3.12
CA ASP A 68 -23.47 0.45 -3.22
C ASP A 68 -22.73 1.50 -4.05
N LEU A 69 -21.39 1.54 -3.95
CA LEU A 69 -20.56 2.43 -4.78
C LEU A 69 -20.60 2.03 -6.26
N ILE A 70 -20.48 0.73 -6.55
CA ILE A 70 -20.49 0.16 -7.89
C ILE A 70 -21.85 0.37 -8.56
N ASN A 71 -22.93 0.10 -7.84
CA ASN A 71 -24.30 0.23 -8.36
C ASN A 71 -24.80 1.68 -8.36
N GLY A 72 -24.04 2.62 -7.78
CA GLY A 72 -24.45 4.02 -7.68
C GLY A 72 -25.57 4.29 -6.67
N HIS A 73 -25.78 3.38 -5.71
CA HIS A 73 -26.77 3.50 -4.64
C HIS A 73 -26.27 4.26 -3.40
N ALA A 74 -24.99 4.63 -3.36
CA ALA A 74 -24.41 5.41 -2.27
C ALA A 74 -24.79 6.90 -2.34
N LEU A 75 -25.93 7.26 -1.73
CA LEU A 75 -26.56 8.59 -1.77
C LEU A 75 -25.59 9.78 -1.57
N TYR A 76 -24.73 9.72 -0.54
CA TYR A 76 -23.88 10.85 -0.17
C TYR A 76 -22.48 10.83 -0.80
N TYR A 77 -22.02 9.69 -1.29
CA TYR A 77 -20.60 9.45 -1.59
C TYR A 77 -20.01 10.46 -2.57
N ARG A 78 -20.64 10.65 -3.73
CA ARG A 78 -20.14 11.58 -4.77
C ARG A 78 -20.12 13.03 -4.27
N LYS A 79 -21.17 13.47 -3.58
CA LYS A 79 -21.28 14.84 -3.04
C LYS A 79 -20.20 15.11 -1.99
N SER A 80 -19.97 14.16 -1.10
CA SER A 80 -18.97 14.29 -0.02
C SER A 80 -17.54 14.17 -0.54
N CYS A 81 -17.26 13.25 -1.47
CA CYS A 81 -15.99 13.21 -2.20
C CYS A 81 -15.69 14.56 -2.89
N ASN A 82 -16.67 15.17 -3.56
CA ASN A 82 -16.48 16.47 -4.21
C ASN A 82 -16.26 17.61 -3.21
N PHE A 83 -16.88 17.56 -2.04
CA PHE A 83 -16.61 18.50 -0.95
C PHE A 83 -15.14 18.38 -0.48
N TYR A 84 -14.67 17.19 -0.13
CA TYR A 84 -13.30 16.99 0.34
C TYR A 84 -12.25 17.23 -0.75
N LYS A 85 -12.53 16.89 -2.01
CA LYS A 85 -11.65 17.21 -3.14
C LYS A 85 -11.45 18.72 -3.33
N ARG A 86 -12.49 19.53 -3.09
CA ARG A 86 -12.36 21.01 -3.13
C ARG A 86 -11.50 21.53 -1.97
N LEU A 87 -11.52 20.86 -0.81
CA LEU A 87 -10.62 21.19 0.30
C LEU A 87 -9.15 20.86 0.01
N THR A 88 -8.86 19.88 -0.86
CA THR A 88 -7.49 19.50 -1.21
C THR A 88 -6.64 20.68 -1.66
N GLN A 89 -7.17 21.51 -2.58
CA GLN A 89 -6.42 22.66 -3.12
C GLN A 89 -6.07 23.67 -2.01
N ARG A 90 -7.06 24.03 -1.18
CA ARG A 90 -6.91 24.91 -0.02
C ARG A 90 -5.82 24.42 0.95
N VAL A 91 -5.91 23.15 1.32
CA VAL A 91 -4.95 22.50 2.23
C VAL A 91 -3.54 22.53 1.64
N CYS A 92 -3.39 22.25 0.34
CA CYS A 92 -2.08 22.25 -0.31
C CYS A 92 -1.50 23.67 -0.48
N ASP A 93 -2.31 24.66 -0.86
CA ASP A 93 -1.87 26.04 -1.07
C ASP A 93 -1.36 26.65 0.24
N ALA A 94 -2.08 26.41 1.34
CA ALA A 94 -1.70 26.85 2.68
C ALA A 94 -0.64 25.97 3.37
N SER A 95 -0.11 24.94 2.70
CA SER A 95 0.86 23.98 3.29
C SER A 95 0.35 23.33 4.58
N ILE A 96 -0.96 23.06 4.64
CA ILE A 96 -1.62 22.36 5.73
C ILE A 96 -1.52 20.85 5.47
N VAL A 97 -1.25 20.08 6.51
CA VAL A 97 -1.29 18.62 6.51
C VAL A 97 -2.61 18.20 7.15
N LEU A 98 -3.35 17.30 6.53
CA LEU A 98 -4.58 16.75 7.10
C LEU A 98 -4.39 15.28 7.48
N ASP A 99 -4.35 14.98 8.77
CA ASP A 99 -4.31 13.61 9.28
C ASP A 99 -5.71 13.12 9.67
N LEU A 100 -5.98 11.83 9.45
CA LEU A 100 -7.18 11.14 9.89
C LEU A 100 -6.83 10.00 10.84
N PHE A 101 -7.20 10.17 12.11
CA PHE A 101 -7.11 9.17 13.17
C PHE A 101 -8.52 8.70 13.54
N ALA A 102 -8.90 7.53 13.04
CA ALA A 102 -10.23 6.99 13.22
C ALA A 102 -10.20 5.74 14.10
N CYS A 103 -10.98 5.73 15.18
CA CYS A 103 -11.20 4.55 16.00
C CYS A 103 -12.68 4.27 16.15
N SER A 104 -13.17 3.26 15.44
CA SER A 104 -14.59 2.91 15.33
C SER A 104 -14.71 1.43 14.98
N LEU A 105 -15.77 0.78 15.47
CA LEU A 105 -16.10 -0.60 15.10
C LEU A 105 -16.68 -0.73 13.68
N ASP A 106 -17.14 0.39 13.13
CA ASP A 106 -17.69 0.50 11.78
C ASP A 106 -17.00 1.67 11.03
N GLN A 107 -17.31 1.85 9.76
CA GLN A 107 -16.70 2.84 8.87
C GLN A 107 -16.93 4.29 9.31
N VAL A 108 -16.00 5.18 8.96
CA VAL A 108 -15.98 6.59 9.40
C VAL A 108 -16.07 7.60 8.25
N GLY A 109 -15.97 7.14 7.00
CA GLY A 109 -15.90 7.99 5.81
C GLY A 109 -14.47 8.24 5.31
N ALA A 110 -13.51 7.38 5.65
CA ALA A 110 -12.14 7.49 5.17
C ALA A 110 -12.05 7.49 3.63
N ALA A 111 -12.95 6.77 2.95
CA ALA A 111 -13.05 6.78 1.49
C ALA A 111 -13.35 8.19 0.92
N GLU A 112 -14.27 8.92 1.54
CA GLU A 112 -14.64 10.28 1.15
C GLU A 112 -13.55 11.31 1.51
N LEU A 113 -12.87 11.12 2.65
CA LEU A 113 -11.81 12.01 3.15
C LEU A 113 -10.41 11.73 2.56
N LYS A 114 -10.25 10.64 1.80
CA LYS A 114 -8.95 10.17 1.27
C LYS A 114 -8.17 11.27 0.55
N ALA A 115 -8.81 12.01 -0.36
CA ALA A 115 -8.13 12.92 -1.28
C ALA A 115 -7.29 14.02 -0.58
N PRO A 116 -7.84 14.83 0.34
CA PRO A 116 -7.04 15.85 1.04
C PRO A 116 -6.01 15.25 2.02
N VAL A 117 -6.29 14.08 2.62
CA VAL A 117 -5.32 13.39 3.50
C VAL A 117 -4.10 12.95 2.69
N GLU A 118 -4.32 12.26 1.57
CA GLU A 118 -3.25 11.76 0.72
C GLU A 118 -2.44 12.89 0.07
N SER A 119 -3.12 13.89 -0.52
CA SER A 119 -2.48 14.98 -1.25
C SER A 119 -1.62 15.87 -0.36
N SER A 120 -2.03 16.06 0.89
CA SER A 120 -1.27 16.84 1.87
C SER A 120 -0.10 16.06 2.51
N GLY A 121 -0.04 14.74 2.27
CA GLY A 121 0.94 13.84 2.87
C GLY A 121 0.59 13.38 4.29
N GLY A 122 -0.62 13.66 4.75
CA GLY A 122 -1.09 13.30 6.09
C GLY A 122 -1.22 11.79 6.31
N PHE A 123 -1.28 11.41 7.58
CA PHE A 123 -1.47 10.03 8.02
C PHE A 123 -2.95 9.65 7.99
N MET A 124 -3.22 8.40 7.66
CA MET A 124 -4.52 7.76 7.87
C MET A 124 -4.31 6.55 8.74
N MET A 125 -4.99 6.48 9.88
CA MET A 125 -4.99 5.34 10.78
C MET A 125 -6.43 4.95 11.09
N LEU A 126 -6.77 3.69 10.79
CA LEU A 126 -8.05 3.09 11.13
C LEU A 126 -7.81 2.05 12.23
N GLY A 127 -8.59 2.11 13.30
CA GLY A 127 -8.54 1.15 14.41
C GLY A 127 -9.91 1.00 15.05
N GLU A 128 -9.99 0.14 16.06
CA GLU A 128 -11.24 -0.16 16.77
C GLU A 128 -11.45 0.79 17.97
N SER A 129 -10.37 1.12 18.69
CA SER A 129 -10.42 1.97 19.89
C SER A 129 -9.17 2.84 20.04
N PHE A 130 -9.37 4.09 20.48
CA PHE A 130 -8.29 5.01 20.86
C PHE A 130 -7.52 4.53 22.10
N GLU A 131 -8.10 3.61 22.88
CA GLU A 131 -7.46 3.04 24.06
C GLU A 131 -6.49 1.91 23.70
N SER A 132 -6.53 1.40 22.47
CA SER A 132 -5.64 0.33 21.99
C SER A 132 -4.17 0.74 22.07
N ASP A 133 -3.33 -0.23 22.40
CA ASP A 133 -1.89 -0.04 22.44
C ASP A 133 -1.33 0.25 21.05
N GLU A 134 -1.92 -0.36 20.02
CA GLU A 134 -1.59 -0.16 18.60
C GLU A 134 -1.76 1.31 18.22
N PHE A 135 -2.91 1.91 18.56
CA PHE A 135 -3.16 3.32 18.29
C PHE A 135 -2.18 4.23 19.04
N LYS A 136 -2.04 4.01 20.37
CA LYS A 136 -1.14 4.81 21.22
C LYS A 136 0.32 4.74 20.75
N LYS A 137 0.80 3.54 20.41
CA LYS A 137 2.17 3.33 19.89
C LYS A 137 2.31 3.97 18.50
N GLY A 138 1.34 3.80 17.62
CA GLY A 138 1.35 4.38 16.28
C GLY A 138 1.42 5.91 16.30
N LEU A 139 0.58 6.54 17.13
CA LEU A 139 0.57 7.99 17.30
C LEU A 139 1.91 8.50 17.83
N ARG A 140 2.48 7.87 18.87
CA ARG A 140 3.81 8.25 19.40
C ARG A 140 4.92 8.14 18.35
N ARG A 141 4.89 7.11 17.50
CA ARG A 141 5.90 6.90 16.46
C ARG A 141 5.87 7.95 15.35
N ILE A 142 4.67 8.41 14.98
CA ILE A 142 4.49 9.51 14.02
C ILE A 142 5.23 10.77 14.49
N PHE A 143 5.26 11.01 15.81
CA PHE A 143 5.96 12.13 16.44
C PHE A 143 7.31 11.72 17.06
N SER A 144 7.97 10.71 16.47
CA SER A 144 9.31 10.30 16.93
C SER A 144 10.35 11.39 16.66
N HIS A 145 11.32 11.46 17.56
CA HIS A 145 12.43 12.41 17.49
C HIS A 145 13.67 11.73 16.89
N ASP A 146 14.57 12.52 16.31
CA ASP A 146 15.92 12.07 15.93
C ASP A 146 16.92 12.23 17.07
N ALA A 147 18.20 11.96 16.77
CA ALA A 147 19.29 12.01 17.75
C ALA A 147 19.43 13.39 18.41
N ASP A 148 19.04 14.45 17.71
CA ASP A 148 19.09 15.83 18.19
C ASP A 148 17.80 16.24 18.93
N GLY A 149 16.88 15.31 19.18
CA GLY A 149 15.64 15.58 19.91
C GLY A 149 14.58 16.33 19.11
N HIS A 150 14.66 16.36 17.77
CA HIS A 150 13.71 17.07 16.92
C HIS A 150 12.77 16.08 16.18
N LEU A 151 11.52 16.49 15.89
CA LEU A 151 10.54 15.65 15.18
C LEU A 151 11.02 15.21 13.78
N LYS A 152 10.89 13.93 13.42
CA LYS A 152 11.27 13.37 12.11
C LYS A 152 10.29 13.70 10.97
N MET A 153 9.89 14.97 10.86
CA MET A 153 9.00 15.46 9.81
C MET A 153 9.45 16.83 9.31
N TYR A 154 9.15 17.08 8.04
CA TYR A 154 9.45 18.32 7.36
C TYR A 154 8.18 18.84 6.69
N PHE A 155 8.09 20.16 6.50
CA PHE A 155 6.88 20.82 6.00
C PHE A 155 7.18 21.64 4.75
N ASP A 156 6.10 22.06 4.08
CA ASP A 156 6.13 23.00 2.95
C ASP A 156 7.19 22.61 1.91
N THR A 157 7.01 21.41 1.38
CA THR A 157 7.98 20.78 0.50
C THR A 157 7.60 21.02 -0.96
N THR A 158 8.56 21.40 -1.77
CA THR A 158 8.46 21.36 -3.23
C THR A 158 9.49 20.42 -3.82
N ILE A 159 9.13 19.75 -4.90
CA ILE A 159 10.03 18.91 -5.68
C ILE A 159 10.01 19.43 -7.11
N GLU A 160 11.13 19.98 -7.56
CA GLU A 160 11.35 20.32 -8.97
C GLU A 160 12.17 19.21 -9.62
N ILE A 161 11.77 18.84 -10.84
CA ILE A 161 12.54 17.90 -11.66
C ILE A 161 13.04 18.63 -12.90
N ILE A 162 14.32 18.41 -13.17
CA ILE A 162 15.01 18.87 -14.37
C ILE A 162 15.60 17.65 -15.06
N THR A 163 15.39 17.56 -16.35
CA THR A 163 15.86 16.44 -17.18
C THR A 163 16.66 16.96 -18.37
N THR A 164 17.47 16.08 -18.94
CA THR A 164 17.95 16.22 -20.32
C THR A 164 16.73 16.29 -21.26
N LYS A 165 16.78 17.13 -22.32
CA LYS A 165 15.61 17.53 -23.13
C LYS A 165 14.87 16.35 -23.76
N GLU A 166 15.59 15.28 -24.06
CA GLU A 166 15.07 14.05 -24.68
C GLU A 166 14.32 13.15 -23.68
N VAL A 167 14.37 13.47 -22.39
CA VAL A 167 13.63 12.77 -21.32
C VAL A 167 12.55 13.71 -20.80
N MET A 168 11.33 13.50 -21.25
CA MET A 168 10.16 14.28 -20.89
C MET A 168 9.51 13.76 -19.61
N ILE A 169 8.90 14.65 -18.84
CA ILE A 169 8.28 14.38 -17.54
C ILE A 169 6.77 14.16 -17.74
N CYS A 170 6.28 12.95 -17.45
CA CYS A 170 4.86 12.59 -17.59
C CYS A 170 4.02 12.94 -16.37
N GLY A 171 4.60 12.84 -15.17
CA GLY A 171 3.88 13.09 -13.93
C GLY A 171 4.38 12.27 -12.75
N ALA A 172 3.56 12.21 -11.69
CA ALA A 172 3.90 11.55 -10.45
C ALA A 172 2.72 10.79 -9.83
N LEU A 173 3.01 9.68 -9.15
CA LEU A 173 2.10 8.98 -8.24
C LEU A 173 2.71 8.93 -6.83
N GLY A 174 1.97 9.47 -5.88
CA GLY A 174 2.34 9.54 -4.48
C GLY A 174 1.67 10.72 -3.77
N PRO A 175 2.03 11.00 -2.50
CA PRO A 175 1.42 12.06 -1.69
C PRO A 175 1.92 13.45 -2.10
N CYS A 176 1.57 13.90 -3.30
CA CYS A 176 1.96 15.19 -3.86
C CYS A 176 0.86 15.77 -4.73
N VAL A 177 0.93 17.09 -4.99
CA VAL A 177 0.05 17.78 -5.94
C VAL A 177 0.85 18.50 -7.00
N SER A 178 0.34 18.48 -8.22
CA SER A 178 0.91 19.23 -9.34
C SER A 178 0.72 20.74 -9.13
N LEU A 179 1.81 21.52 -9.22
CA LEU A 179 1.74 22.99 -9.26
C LEU A 179 1.46 23.53 -10.68
N ARG A 180 1.21 22.64 -11.65
CA ARG A 180 0.84 22.98 -13.04
C ARG A 180 1.82 23.95 -13.72
N LYS A 181 3.10 23.87 -13.33
CA LYS A 181 4.18 24.65 -13.94
C LYS A 181 4.64 23.91 -15.19
N LYS A 182 4.16 24.34 -16.35
CA LYS A 182 4.57 23.77 -17.64
C LYS A 182 5.86 24.41 -18.15
N ASN A 183 6.73 23.61 -18.73
CA ASN A 183 7.90 24.03 -19.50
C ASN A 183 8.15 23.02 -20.63
N SER A 184 9.22 23.22 -21.41
CA SER A 184 9.58 22.36 -22.53
C SER A 184 10.01 20.93 -22.15
N LEU A 185 10.09 20.60 -20.86
CA LEU A 185 10.45 19.26 -20.36
C LEU A 185 9.22 18.46 -19.94
N VAL A 186 8.02 19.04 -19.94
CA VAL A 186 6.78 18.37 -19.53
C VAL A 186 6.14 17.68 -20.73
N SER A 187 5.85 16.38 -20.61
CA SER A 187 5.15 15.61 -21.64
C SER A 187 3.66 15.95 -21.69
N GLU A 188 3.08 15.85 -22.89
CA GLU A 188 1.63 15.86 -23.12
C GLU A 188 0.96 14.57 -22.58
N ASN A 189 1.71 13.47 -22.47
CA ASN A 189 1.22 12.19 -21.95
C ASN A 189 1.22 12.18 -20.42
N GLU A 190 0.15 12.71 -19.82
CA GLU A 190 0.05 12.85 -18.37
C GLU A 190 -0.21 11.52 -17.63
N ILE A 191 0.54 11.27 -16.56
CA ILE A 191 0.33 10.15 -15.62
C ILE A 191 0.18 10.69 -14.20
N GLY A 192 -0.95 10.39 -13.54
CA GLY A 192 -1.19 10.81 -12.16
C GLY A 192 -1.23 12.33 -12.02
N GLN A 193 -0.39 12.89 -11.14
CA GLN A 193 -0.17 14.33 -10.99
C GLN A 193 0.76 14.84 -12.09
N GLY A 194 0.25 14.93 -13.32
CA GLY A 194 0.99 15.37 -14.51
C GLY A 194 0.97 16.87 -14.76
N GLY A 195 1.34 17.25 -15.99
CA GLY A 195 1.24 18.63 -16.50
C GLY A 195 2.15 19.64 -15.78
N THR A 196 3.24 19.17 -15.15
CA THR A 196 4.14 20.01 -14.37
C THR A 196 5.55 19.41 -14.31
N ASN A 197 6.55 20.25 -14.06
CA ASN A 197 7.88 19.83 -13.60
C ASN A 197 8.10 20.12 -12.09
N LEU A 198 7.06 20.60 -11.41
CA LEU A 198 7.10 21.07 -10.02
C LEU A 198 5.88 20.55 -9.24
N TRP A 199 6.12 19.88 -8.11
CA TRP A 199 5.10 19.37 -7.20
C TRP A 199 5.24 19.98 -5.81
N LYS A 200 4.13 20.03 -5.08
CA LYS A 200 4.07 20.44 -3.67
C LYS A 200 3.58 19.30 -2.78
N LEU A 201 4.10 19.27 -1.55
CA LEU A 201 3.68 18.38 -0.47
C LEU A 201 3.53 19.19 0.82
N GLY A 202 2.50 18.90 1.60
CA GLY A 202 2.32 19.50 2.93
C GLY A 202 3.38 19.02 3.91
N THR A 203 3.73 17.73 3.86
CA THR A 203 4.77 17.12 4.68
C THR A 203 5.62 16.07 3.97
N LEU A 204 6.86 15.95 4.40
CA LEU A 204 7.82 14.92 4.00
C LEU A 204 8.39 14.21 5.23
N THR A 205 8.59 12.90 5.12
CA THR A 205 9.31 12.07 6.11
C THR A 205 10.44 11.31 5.40
N ASN A 206 11.30 10.64 6.16
CA ASN A 206 12.32 9.75 5.58
C ASN A 206 11.74 8.48 4.94
N LYS A 207 10.44 8.22 5.09
CA LYS A 207 9.71 7.08 4.48
C LYS A 207 8.85 7.48 3.28
N THR A 208 8.65 8.78 3.03
CA THR A 208 7.82 9.25 1.92
C THR A 208 8.45 8.86 0.58
N CYS A 209 7.73 8.11 -0.24
CA CYS A 209 8.16 7.67 -1.57
C CYS A 209 7.18 8.11 -2.66
N ILE A 210 7.70 8.69 -3.75
CA ILE A 210 6.92 9.15 -4.92
C ILE A 210 7.49 8.48 -6.17
N SER A 211 6.62 8.02 -7.05
CA SER A 211 6.99 7.47 -8.36
C SER A 211 6.87 8.57 -9.40
N PHE A 212 7.97 8.92 -10.06
CA PHE A 212 7.99 9.86 -11.17
C PHE A 212 8.07 9.10 -12.49
N PHE A 213 7.25 9.52 -13.46
CA PHE A 213 7.14 8.87 -14.75
C PHE A 213 7.77 9.75 -15.82
N PHE A 214 8.53 9.11 -16.69
CA PHE A 214 9.27 9.76 -17.77
C PHE A 214 8.95 9.10 -19.10
N GLU A 215 9.05 9.88 -20.15
CA GLU A 215 8.93 9.45 -21.53
C GLU A 215 10.19 9.84 -22.28
N VAL A 216 10.74 8.91 -23.06
CA VAL A 216 11.87 9.18 -23.93
C VAL A 216 11.31 9.69 -25.26
N GLY A 217 11.75 10.88 -25.68
CA GLY A 217 11.39 11.45 -26.98
C GLY A 217 11.87 10.57 -28.14
N ASN A 218 11.11 10.53 -29.22
CA ASN A 218 11.38 9.68 -30.39
C ASN A 218 12.49 10.23 -31.31
N ASP A 219 13.26 11.22 -30.86
CA ASP A 219 14.18 11.97 -31.69
C ASP A 219 15.39 11.11 -32.12
N GLN A 220 15.62 10.99 -33.42
CA GLN A 220 16.59 10.03 -33.99
C GLN A 220 18.06 10.46 -33.83
N LYS A 221 18.33 11.61 -33.21
CA LYS A 221 19.69 12.20 -33.09
C LYS A 221 20.40 11.88 -31.75
N ILE A 222 19.90 10.93 -30.97
CA ILE A 222 20.52 10.56 -29.70
C ILE A 222 21.79 9.73 -29.95
N GLN A 223 22.94 10.24 -29.49
CA GLN A 223 24.21 9.52 -29.56
C GLN A 223 24.21 8.36 -28.55
N VAL A 224 24.27 7.12 -29.04
CA VAL A 224 24.40 5.91 -28.21
C VAL A 224 25.66 6.02 -27.33
N GLY A 225 25.54 5.63 -26.07
CA GLY A 225 26.60 5.72 -25.06
C GLY A 225 26.70 7.08 -24.36
N SER A 226 26.08 8.14 -24.90
CA SER A 226 25.99 9.43 -24.19
C SER A 226 25.10 9.32 -22.96
N ALA A 227 25.35 10.17 -21.96
CA ALA A 227 24.58 10.17 -20.72
C ALA A 227 23.38 11.13 -20.80
N PHE A 228 22.26 10.73 -20.22
CA PHE A 228 21.17 11.63 -19.85
C PHE A 228 21.08 11.76 -18.33
N PHE A 229 20.54 12.88 -17.88
CA PHE A 229 20.48 13.27 -16.49
C PHE A 229 19.04 13.53 -16.06
N ILE A 230 18.76 13.13 -14.81
CA ILE A 230 17.53 13.49 -14.10
C ILE A 230 17.98 14.07 -12.76
N GLN A 231 17.64 15.33 -12.51
CA GLN A 231 17.93 16.02 -11.26
C GLN A 231 16.64 16.30 -10.51
N PHE A 232 16.60 15.83 -9.27
CA PHE A 232 15.54 16.10 -8.31
C PHE A 232 16.01 17.18 -7.35
N ILE A 233 15.27 18.29 -7.27
CA ILE A 233 15.54 19.40 -6.35
C ILE A 233 14.38 19.46 -5.36
N THR A 234 14.60 18.95 -4.16
CA THR A 234 13.61 18.97 -3.08
C THR A 234 13.92 20.12 -2.13
N ARG A 235 13.06 21.14 -2.11
CA ARG A 235 13.12 22.25 -1.14
C ARG A 235 12.10 21.99 -0.06
N TYR A 236 12.49 22.14 1.20
CA TYR A 236 11.58 21.91 2.31
C TYR A 236 11.93 22.81 3.49
N ARG A 237 10.92 23.14 4.29
CA ARG A 237 11.15 23.84 5.56
C ARG A 237 11.67 22.84 6.58
N HIS A 238 12.90 23.06 6.98
CA HIS A 238 13.52 22.37 8.09
C HIS A 238 12.98 22.94 9.41
N ARG A 239 13.22 22.20 10.48
CA ARG A 239 12.58 22.33 11.79
C ARG A 239 12.95 23.61 12.53
N ASN A 240 14.12 24.18 12.19
CA ASN A 240 14.60 25.49 12.63
C ASN A 240 14.09 26.64 11.73
N MET A 241 13.01 26.41 10.98
CA MET A 241 12.43 27.35 10.01
C MET A 241 13.30 27.71 8.82
N GLN A 242 14.52 27.18 8.74
CA GLN A 242 15.38 27.34 7.57
C GLN A 242 14.85 26.51 6.41
N ILE A 243 14.95 27.07 5.21
CA ILE A 243 14.68 26.33 3.99
C ILE A 243 15.94 25.54 3.65
N ARG A 244 15.80 24.22 3.56
CA ARG A 244 16.87 23.33 3.07
C ARG A 244 16.53 22.88 1.67
N GLN A 245 17.59 22.61 0.90
CA GLN A 245 17.49 22.05 -0.44
C GLN A 245 18.30 20.75 -0.48
N ARG A 246 17.64 19.67 -0.91
CA ARG A 246 18.28 18.40 -1.23
C ARG A 246 18.30 18.26 -2.75
N VAL A 247 19.48 18.06 -3.32
CA VAL A 247 19.65 17.83 -4.77
C VAL A 247 20.16 16.42 -4.97
N THR A 248 19.46 15.65 -5.80
CA THR A 248 19.87 14.31 -6.21
C THR A 248 19.94 14.29 -7.73
N THR A 249 21.11 14.00 -8.29
CA THR A 249 21.28 13.86 -9.74
C THR A 249 21.59 12.40 -10.06
N ALA A 250 20.75 11.80 -10.89
CA ALA A 250 20.96 10.48 -11.46
C ALA A 250 21.38 10.63 -12.92
N ALA A 251 22.36 9.83 -13.34
CA ALA A 251 22.77 9.71 -14.73
C ALA A 251 22.57 8.27 -15.22
N ARG A 252 22.17 8.13 -16.48
CA ARG A 252 22.06 6.85 -17.19
C ARG A 252 22.55 7.05 -18.62
N ARG A 253 22.90 5.95 -19.30
CA ARG A 253 23.41 5.99 -20.68
C ARG A 253 22.32 5.64 -21.66
N TRP A 254 22.34 6.29 -22.82
CA TRP A 254 21.55 5.90 -23.97
C TRP A 254 22.10 4.61 -24.56
N VAL A 255 21.21 3.68 -24.88
CA VAL A 255 21.53 2.40 -25.50
C VAL A 255 20.67 2.20 -26.75
N GLY A 256 21.18 1.42 -27.71
CA GLY A 256 20.41 1.08 -28.92
C GLY A 256 19.12 0.34 -28.58
N LYS A 257 18.09 0.47 -29.42
CA LYS A 257 16.74 -0.09 -29.19
C LYS A 257 16.71 -1.60 -28.92
N SER A 258 17.65 -2.35 -29.50
CA SER A 258 17.77 -3.80 -29.35
C SER A 258 18.93 -4.21 -28.43
N SER A 259 19.49 -3.29 -27.64
CA SER A 259 20.58 -3.60 -26.74
C SER A 259 20.10 -4.48 -25.59
N LEU A 260 20.82 -5.57 -25.32
CA LEU A 260 20.62 -6.44 -24.15
C LEU A 260 20.80 -5.66 -22.83
N GLU A 261 21.50 -4.52 -22.86
CA GLU A 261 21.66 -3.65 -21.69
C GLU A 261 20.31 -3.14 -21.16
N ILE A 262 19.31 -2.94 -22.03
CA ILE A 262 17.95 -2.55 -21.61
C ILE A 262 17.36 -3.62 -20.69
N GLY A 263 17.51 -4.89 -21.08
CA GLY A 263 17.02 -6.00 -20.28
C GLY A 263 17.77 -6.09 -18.95
N SER A 264 19.11 -6.00 -18.99
CA SER A 264 19.94 -6.05 -17.78
C SER A 264 19.68 -4.92 -16.78
N GLY A 265 19.21 -3.76 -17.25
CA GLY A 265 18.87 -2.60 -16.43
C GLY A 265 17.49 -2.67 -15.77
N PHE A 266 16.72 -3.74 -16.01
CA PHE A 266 15.39 -3.91 -15.44
C PHE A 266 15.45 -4.31 -13.97
N ASP A 267 14.78 -3.53 -13.14
CA ASP A 267 14.57 -3.78 -11.71
C ASP A 267 13.13 -4.26 -11.50
N GLN A 268 12.95 -5.58 -11.32
CA GLN A 268 11.64 -6.20 -11.14
C GLN A 268 10.91 -5.76 -9.87
N ASP A 269 11.65 -5.44 -8.81
CA ASP A 269 11.12 -5.02 -7.51
C ASP A 269 10.50 -3.61 -7.61
N THR A 270 11.24 -2.69 -8.23
CA THR A 270 10.77 -1.35 -8.54
C THR A 270 9.63 -1.39 -9.56
N ALA A 271 9.75 -2.21 -10.61
CA ALA A 271 8.71 -2.33 -11.64
C ALA A 271 7.39 -2.85 -11.05
N ALA A 272 7.41 -3.88 -10.20
CA ALA A 272 6.22 -4.39 -9.54
C ALA A 272 5.56 -3.33 -8.64
N THR A 273 6.38 -2.58 -7.88
CA THR A 273 5.89 -1.49 -7.04
C THR A 273 5.21 -0.39 -7.87
N VAL A 274 5.85 0.06 -8.95
CA VAL A 274 5.32 1.10 -9.84
C VAL A 274 4.03 0.63 -10.54
N MET A 275 4.00 -0.63 -10.98
CA MET A 275 2.82 -1.23 -11.60
C MET A 275 1.65 -1.36 -10.61
N ALA A 276 1.93 -1.66 -9.35
CA ALA A 276 0.92 -1.67 -8.30
C ALA A 276 0.33 -0.27 -8.07
N ARG A 277 1.17 0.79 -8.08
CA ARG A 277 0.70 2.18 -8.00
C ARG A 277 -0.16 2.59 -9.21
N LEU A 278 0.24 2.18 -10.42
CA LEU A 278 -0.57 2.39 -11.63
C LEU A 278 -1.89 1.62 -11.56
N ALA A 279 -1.89 0.40 -11.03
CA ALA A 279 -3.09 -0.42 -10.87
C ALA A 279 -4.09 0.22 -9.90
N ILE A 280 -3.65 0.68 -8.72
CA ILE A 280 -4.55 1.37 -7.77
C ILE A 280 -5.05 2.70 -8.31
N HIS A 281 -4.23 3.43 -9.09
CA HIS A 281 -4.65 4.66 -9.74
C HIS A 281 -5.72 4.39 -10.81
N ARG A 282 -5.57 3.32 -11.60
CA ARG A 282 -6.62 2.84 -12.52
C ARG A 282 -7.87 2.40 -11.76
N ALA A 283 -7.72 1.72 -10.62
CA ALA A 283 -8.83 1.23 -9.81
C ALA A 283 -9.65 2.34 -9.13
N GLU A 284 -9.27 3.62 -9.27
CA GLU A 284 -10.12 4.77 -8.91
C GLU A 284 -11.18 5.08 -9.97
N ARG A 285 -11.00 4.61 -11.20
CA ARG A 285 -11.86 4.93 -12.36
C ARG A 285 -12.47 3.70 -13.04
N PHE A 286 -11.83 2.54 -12.90
CA PHE A 286 -12.22 1.30 -13.56
C PHE A 286 -12.56 0.20 -12.55
N TYR A 287 -13.39 -0.75 -12.96
CA TYR A 287 -13.71 -1.92 -12.14
C TYR A 287 -12.52 -2.87 -12.02
N ALA A 288 -12.50 -3.67 -10.95
CA ALA A 288 -11.41 -4.61 -10.66
C ALA A 288 -11.08 -5.50 -11.87
N ARG A 289 -12.10 -6.07 -12.53
CA ARG A 289 -11.94 -6.92 -13.73
C ARG A 289 -11.16 -6.22 -14.85
N ASP A 290 -11.43 -4.95 -15.10
CA ASP A 290 -10.76 -4.19 -16.17
C ASP A 290 -9.31 -3.87 -15.80
N VAL A 291 -9.04 -3.61 -14.52
CA VAL A 291 -7.68 -3.39 -14.01
C VAL A 291 -6.86 -4.69 -14.10
N ILE A 292 -7.45 -5.83 -13.70
CA ILE A 292 -6.82 -7.15 -13.81
C ILE A 292 -6.52 -7.47 -15.28
N ARG A 293 -7.49 -7.30 -16.18
CA ARG A 293 -7.27 -7.52 -17.62
C ARG A 293 -6.17 -6.61 -18.17
N TRP A 294 -6.10 -5.37 -17.72
CA TRP A 294 -5.01 -4.46 -18.09
C TRP A 294 -3.65 -4.94 -17.58
N LEU A 295 -3.56 -5.41 -16.34
CA LEU A 295 -2.34 -6.00 -15.78
C LEU A 295 -1.91 -7.25 -16.57
N ASP A 296 -2.83 -8.20 -16.76
CA ASP A 296 -2.56 -9.45 -17.47
C ASP A 296 -2.08 -9.17 -18.91
N ASN A 297 -2.74 -8.25 -19.63
CA ASN A 297 -2.30 -7.84 -20.97
C ASN A 297 -0.91 -7.18 -21.00
N LYS A 298 -0.55 -6.43 -19.94
CA LYS A 298 0.78 -5.82 -19.83
C LYS A 298 1.84 -6.86 -19.52
N LEU A 299 1.51 -7.84 -18.68
CA LEU A 299 2.39 -8.94 -18.33
C LEU A 299 2.66 -9.84 -19.54
N ILE A 300 1.64 -10.22 -20.31
CA ILE A 300 1.80 -11.04 -21.53
C ILE A 300 2.73 -10.35 -22.52
N LYS A 301 2.51 -9.06 -22.81
CA LYS A 301 3.39 -8.27 -23.69
C LYS A 301 4.83 -8.20 -23.20
N PHE A 302 5.01 -8.17 -21.89
CA PHE A 302 6.33 -8.15 -21.28
C PHE A 302 7.01 -9.52 -21.42
N THR A 303 6.32 -10.62 -21.12
CA THR A 303 6.86 -11.97 -21.22
C THR A 303 7.13 -12.39 -22.66
N SER A 304 6.28 -12.02 -23.63
CA SER A 304 6.58 -12.26 -25.06
C SER A 304 7.78 -11.45 -25.54
N LYS A 305 8.03 -10.26 -24.98
CA LYS A 305 9.14 -9.40 -25.42
C LYS A 305 10.49 -9.79 -24.82
N PHE A 306 10.50 -10.25 -23.57
CA PHE A 306 11.73 -10.46 -22.79
C PHE A 306 11.96 -11.92 -22.38
N GLY A 307 11.05 -12.84 -22.73
CA GLY A 307 11.24 -14.28 -22.55
C GLY A 307 12.02 -14.90 -23.70
N ASP A 308 12.79 -15.94 -23.37
CA ASP A 308 13.45 -16.80 -24.35
C ASP A 308 12.54 -18.02 -24.58
N TYR A 309 12.12 -18.26 -25.81
CA TYR A 309 11.24 -19.37 -26.17
C TYR A 309 11.33 -19.74 -27.65
N VAL A 310 10.88 -20.95 -27.95
CA VAL A 310 10.51 -21.41 -29.29
C VAL A 310 9.03 -21.12 -29.50
N ALA A 311 8.68 -20.49 -30.62
CA ALA A 311 7.30 -20.16 -30.95
C ALA A 311 6.39 -21.40 -30.89
N GLU A 312 5.19 -21.24 -30.36
CA GLU A 312 4.20 -22.31 -30.15
C GLU A 312 4.64 -23.48 -29.24
N ASP A 313 5.78 -23.38 -28.54
CA ASP A 313 6.23 -24.37 -27.55
C ASP A 313 6.34 -23.74 -26.14
N PRO A 314 5.29 -23.83 -25.30
CA PRO A 314 5.29 -23.30 -23.94
C PRO A 314 6.37 -23.90 -23.04
N SER A 315 6.79 -25.15 -23.29
CA SER A 315 7.76 -25.85 -22.44
C SER A 315 9.17 -25.27 -22.55
N SER A 316 9.46 -24.61 -23.66
CA SER A 316 10.73 -23.92 -23.94
C SER A 316 10.88 -22.59 -23.20
N PHE A 317 9.78 -22.01 -22.69
CA PHE A 317 9.78 -20.64 -22.18
C PHE A 317 10.65 -20.47 -20.93
N ARG A 318 11.57 -19.51 -20.97
CA ARG A 318 12.42 -19.13 -19.84
C ARG A 318 12.45 -17.61 -19.69
N LEU A 319 12.56 -17.15 -18.44
CA LEU A 319 12.83 -15.76 -18.11
C LEU A 319 14.19 -15.64 -17.43
N PRO A 320 15.01 -14.65 -17.81
CA PRO A 320 16.22 -14.32 -17.06
C PRO A 320 15.94 -13.98 -15.59
N SER A 321 16.93 -14.16 -14.73
CA SER A 321 16.78 -14.04 -13.26
C SER A 321 16.32 -12.66 -12.77
N ASN A 322 16.66 -11.60 -13.51
CA ASN A 322 16.22 -10.23 -13.21
C ASN A 322 14.75 -9.96 -13.58
N PHE A 323 14.08 -10.91 -14.26
CA PHE A 323 12.66 -10.83 -14.62
C PHE A 323 11.79 -11.90 -13.96
N SER A 324 12.39 -12.97 -13.42
CA SER A 324 11.68 -14.20 -13.06
C SER A 324 10.66 -14.05 -11.93
N LEU A 325 10.83 -13.07 -11.02
CA LEU A 325 9.88 -12.81 -9.94
C LEU A 325 8.75 -11.86 -10.37
N TYR A 326 8.92 -11.12 -11.46
CA TYR A 326 7.92 -10.16 -11.91
C TYR A 326 6.53 -10.78 -12.20
N PRO A 327 6.42 -11.93 -12.91
CA PRO A 327 5.14 -12.64 -13.04
C PRO A 327 4.52 -13.03 -11.70
N GLN A 328 5.33 -13.48 -10.74
CA GLN A 328 4.87 -13.84 -9.41
C GLN A 328 4.33 -12.62 -8.65
N PHE A 329 4.98 -11.47 -8.74
CA PHE A 329 4.45 -10.24 -8.16
C PHE A 329 3.12 -9.83 -8.79
N MET A 330 2.97 -9.96 -10.12
CA MET A 330 1.70 -9.66 -10.79
C MET A 330 0.58 -10.63 -10.38
N TYR A 331 0.90 -11.92 -10.18
CA TYR A 331 -0.03 -12.91 -9.63
C TYR A 331 -0.56 -12.52 -8.25
N TYR A 332 0.30 -12.09 -7.32
CA TYR A 332 -0.16 -11.67 -6.00
C TYR A 332 -0.85 -10.30 -6.03
N LEU A 333 -0.40 -9.37 -6.88
CA LEU A 333 -1.02 -8.05 -7.04
C LEU A 333 -2.47 -8.16 -7.52
N ARG A 334 -2.75 -8.96 -8.57
CA ARG A 334 -4.10 -9.06 -9.16
C ARG A 334 -5.16 -9.59 -8.18
N ARG A 335 -4.77 -10.47 -7.25
CA ARG A 335 -5.63 -11.03 -6.19
C ARG A 335 -5.52 -10.32 -4.84
N SER A 336 -4.79 -9.21 -4.79
CA SER A 336 -4.61 -8.44 -3.56
C SER A 336 -5.85 -7.59 -3.25
N GLN A 337 -5.98 -7.22 -1.97
CA GLN A 337 -7.04 -6.31 -1.49
C GLN A 337 -6.97 -4.89 -2.10
N PHE A 338 -5.91 -4.58 -2.85
CA PHE A 338 -5.78 -3.31 -3.57
C PHE A 338 -6.68 -3.27 -4.81
N ILE A 339 -6.95 -4.42 -5.43
CA ILE A 339 -7.73 -4.55 -6.67
C ILE A 339 -9.02 -5.30 -6.40
N GLU A 340 -8.94 -6.50 -5.80
CA GLU A 340 -10.09 -7.30 -5.41
C GLU A 340 -10.55 -6.91 -4.01
N VAL A 341 -11.59 -6.08 -3.97
CA VAL A 341 -12.06 -5.43 -2.72
C VAL A 341 -13.12 -6.23 -1.96
N PHE A 342 -13.36 -7.49 -2.36
CA PHE A 342 -14.27 -8.38 -1.63
C PHE A 342 -13.78 -8.58 -0.19
N ASN A 343 -14.69 -8.67 0.78
CA ASN A 343 -14.38 -8.70 2.22
C ASN A 343 -13.59 -7.48 2.75
N SER A 344 -13.53 -6.38 2.02
CA SER A 344 -13.02 -5.10 2.54
C SER A 344 -14.12 -4.04 2.47
N SER A 345 -14.12 -3.13 3.42
CA SER A 345 -14.95 -1.93 3.36
C SER A 345 -14.33 -0.85 2.47
N PRO A 346 -15.12 0.10 1.92
CA PRO A 346 -14.58 1.27 1.24
C PRO A 346 -13.49 2.03 2.01
N ASP A 347 -13.64 2.14 3.33
CA ASP A 347 -12.67 2.83 4.19
C ASP A 347 -11.34 2.07 4.29
N GLU A 348 -11.38 0.75 4.49
CA GLU A 348 -10.19 -0.10 4.51
C GLU A 348 -9.47 -0.06 3.16
N THR A 349 -10.19 -0.15 2.05
CA THR A 349 -9.61 -0.04 0.71
C THR A 349 -8.93 1.31 0.50
N ALA A 350 -9.54 2.41 0.96
CA ALA A 350 -8.94 3.74 0.88
C ALA A 350 -7.63 3.81 1.68
N PHE A 351 -7.62 3.27 2.90
CA PHE A 351 -6.44 3.17 3.74
C PHE A 351 -5.31 2.34 3.09
N PHE A 352 -5.62 1.11 2.63
CA PHE A 352 -4.64 0.24 2.01
C PHE A 352 -4.02 0.88 0.76
N ARG A 353 -4.85 1.43 -0.13
CA ARG A 353 -4.36 2.09 -1.36
C ARG A 353 -3.51 3.32 -1.05
N GLN A 354 -3.88 4.13 -0.07
CA GLN A 354 -3.06 5.27 0.35
C GLN A 354 -1.68 4.83 0.87
N MET A 355 -1.63 3.75 1.67
CA MET A 355 -0.37 3.22 2.18
C MET A 355 0.53 2.72 1.04
N LEU A 356 -0.02 1.95 0.09
CA LEU A 356 0.72 1.49 -1.08
C LEU A 356 1.25 2.65 -1.95
N ASN A 357 0.48 3.74 -2.06
CA ASN A 357 0.88 4.89 -2.87
C ASN A 357 1.98 5.76 -2.25
N ARG A 358 2.28 5.59 -0.95
CA ARG A 358 3.33 6.37 -0.25
C ARG A 358 4.55 5.58 0.18
N GLU A 359 4.43 4.25 0.28
CA GLU A 359 5.46 3.38 0.84
C GLU A 359 6.60 3.11 -0.15
N GLY A 360 7.82 2.92 0.35
CA GLY A 360 8.98 2.56 -0.50
C GLY A 360 8.90 1.14 -1.06
N VAL A 361 9.79 0.82 -2.01
CA VAL A 361 9.82 -0.47 -2.75
C VAL A 361 9.71 -1.68 -1.82
N VAL A 362 10.54 -1.76 -0.78
CA VAL A 362 10.54 -2.90 0.16
C VAL A 362 9.18 -3.08 0.84
N GLY A 363 8.57 -1.99 1.34
CA GLY A 363 7.27 -2.06 2.01
C GLY A 363 6.14 -2.38 1.04
N SER A 364 6.18 -1.81 -0.17
CA SER A 364 5.24 -2.12 -1.25
C SER A 364 5.30 -3.57 -1.70
N LEU A 365 6.49 -4.18 -1.77
CA LEU A 365 6.62 -5.60 -2.10
C LEU A 365 6.03 -6.50 -1.01
N ILE A 366 6.25 -6.18 0.27
CA ILE A 366 5.62 -6.93 1.39
C ILE A 366 4.09 -6.80 1.33
N MET A 367 3.57 -5.64 0.92
CA MET A 367 2.14 -5.43 0.71
C MET A 367 1.59 -6.25 -0.47
N ILE A 368 2.33 -6.35 -1.57
CA ILE A 368 1.94 -7.08 -2.79
C ILE A 368 2.05 -8.59 -2.54
N GLN A 369 3.23 -9.06 -2.15
CA GLN A 369 3.55 -10.44 -1.84
C GLN A 369 4.04 -10.52 -0.39
N PRO A 370 3.16 -10.90 0.54
CA PRO A 370 3.52 -11.12 1.94
C PRO A 370 4.69 -12.09 2.12
N LYS A 371 5.45 -11.91 3.20
CA LYS A 371 6.54 -12.80 3.59
C LYS A 371 6.03 -13.89 4.52
N LEU A 372 6.62 -15.09 4.40
CA LEU A 372 6.36 -16.22 5.28
C LEU A 372 7.69 -16.81 5.75
N LEU A 373 7.89 -16.84 7.07
CA LEU A 373 9.06 -17.42 7.72
C LEU A 373 8.64 -18.66 8.51
N ARG A 374 9.38 -19.75 8.37
CA ARG A 374 9.14 -21.01 9.08
C ARG A 374 10.17 -21.21 10.18
N TYR A 375 9.68 -21.51 11.38
CA TYR A 375 10.45 -21.84 12.55
C TYR A 375 10.19 -23.32 12.86
N SER A 376 11.27 -24.07 13.04
CA SER A 376 11.23 -25.49 13.37
C SER A 376 12.35 -25.81 14.35
N PHE A 377 12.36 -27.02 14.90
CA PHE A 377 13.49 -27.48 15.72
C PHE A 377 14.79 -27.69 14.91
N ASN A 378 14.68 -27.73 13.58
CA ASN A 378 15.78 -28.08 12.68
C ASN A 378 16.52 -26.84 12.16
N GLY A 379 16.95 -25.96 13.07
CA GLY A 379 17.79 -24.81 12.74
C GLY A 379 17.08 -23.45 12.74
N PRO A 380 17.73 -22.40 12.20
CA PRO A 380 17.23 -21.03 12.28
C PRO A 380 15.97 -20.81 11.42
N PRO A 381 15.25 -19.69 11.61
CA PRO A 381 14.08 -19.35 10.80
C PRO A 381 14.44 -19.25 9.32
N VAL A 382 13.64 -19.88 8.46
CA VAL A 382 13.86 -19.89 7.00
C VAL A 382 12.68 -19.30 6.24
N PRO A 383 12.89 -18.44 5.23
CA PRO A 383 11.83 -18.03 4.31
C PRO A 383 11.26 -19.24 3.58
N VAL A 384 9.93 -19.31 3.47
CA VAL A 384 9.21 -20.36 2.74
C VAL A 384 8.25 -19.76 1.73
N LEU A 385 7.77 -20.57 0.80
CA LEU A 385 6.80 -20.13 -0.21
C LEU A 385 5.51 -19.67 0.47
N LEU A 386 4.89 -18.62 -0.07
CA LEU A 386 3.57 -18.17 0.38
C LEU A 386 2.49 -19.11 -0.16
N ASP A 387 2.49 -20.34 0.32
CA ASP A 387 1.75 -21.47 -0.25
C ASP A 387 1.19 -22.36 0.86
N VAL A 388 0.03 -22.99 0.62
CA VAL A 388 -0.60 -23.92 1.58
C VAL A 388 0.32 -25.08 1.97
N SER A 389 1.16 -25.55 1.06
CA SER A 389 2.15 -26.61 1.32
C SER A 389 3.19 -26.25 2.39
N SER A 390 3.33 -24.96 2.74
CA SER A 390 4.23 -24.51 3.81
C SER A 390 3.64 -24.67 5.21
N ILE A 391 2.34 -24.99 5.33
CA ILE A 391 1.73 -25.29 6.62
C ILE A 391 2.08 -26.72 7.03
N SER A 392 2.55 -26.88 8.26
CA SER A 392 2.83 -28.19 8.84
C SER A 392 2.47 -28.22 10.32
N PRO A 393 2.08 -29.38 10.88
CA PRO A 393 1.66 -29.50 12.28
C PRO A 393 2.74 -29.12 13.31
N ASP A 394 4.01 -29.30 12.98
CA ASP A 394 5.18 -29.24 13.86
C ASP A 394 6.03 -27.98 13.70
N VAL A 395 5.52 -26.97 12.98
CA VAL A 395 6.23 -25.71 12.72
C VAL A 395 5.44 -24.50 13.20
N ILE A 396 6.14 -23.38 13.39
CA ILE A 396 5.52 -22.06 13.57
C ILE A 396 5.78 -21.26 12.30
N LEU A 397 4.75 -20.56 11.82
CA LEU A 397 4.88 -19.64 10.71
C LEU A 397 4.74 -18.20 11.20
N LEU A 398 5.68 -17.33 10.83
CA LEU A 398 5.55 -15.88 10.96
C LEU A 398 5.20 -15.30 9.60
N PHE A 399 3.95 -14.87 9.47
CA PHE A 399 3.42 -14.25 8.27
C PHE A 399 3.38 -12.74 8.42
N ASP A 400 3.80 -12.07 7.36
CA ASP A 400 3.96 -10.63 7.33
C ASP A 400 3.40 -10.05 6.03
N SER A 401 2.26 -9.36 6.12
CA SER A 401 1.57 -8.72 4.99
C SER A 401 1.63 -7.19 5.04
N TYR A 402 2.61 -6.62 5.71
CA TYR A 402 2.69 -5.20 6.04
C TYR A 402 1.66 -4.75 7.09
N PHE A 403 0.36 -4.95 6.84
CA PHE A 403 -0.76 -4.55 7.70
C PHE A 403 -1.06 -5.54 8.83
N TYR A 404 -0.76 -6.81 8.62
CA TYR A 404 -0.96 -7.89 9.60
C TYR A 404 0.38 -8.60 9.83
N VAL A 405 0.65 -8.92 11.10
CA VAL A 405 1.72 -9.84 11.50
C VAL A 405 1.03 -11.01 12.19
N VAL A 406 1.13 -12.20 11.62
CA VAL A 406 0.44 -13.39 12.12
C VAL A 406 1.47 -14.43 12.56
N ILE A 407 1.39 -14.84 13.83
CA ILE A 407 2.09 -16.01 14.34
C ILE A 407 1.11 -17.17 14.28
N HIS A 408 1.35 -18.12 13.39
CA HIS A 408 0.54 -19.31 13.20
C HIS A 408 1.26 -20.53 13.79
N TYR A 409 0.65 -21.15 14.79
CA TYR A 409 1.18 -22.36 15.44
C TYR A 409 0.58 -23.61 14.80
N GLY A 410 1.43 -24.49 14.27
CA GLY A 410 1.02 -25.81 13.80
C GLY A 410 0.30 -26.61 14.90
N SER A 411 -0.58 -27.54 14.50
CA SER A 411 -1.45 -28.28 15.43
C SER A 411 -0.69 -29.05 16.52
N LYS A 412 0.47 -29.65 16.23
CA LYS A 412 1.32 -30.30 17.26
C LYS A 412 1.95 -29.29 18.20
N ILE A 413 2.48 -28.17 17.68
CA ILE A 413 3.04 -27.08 18.50
C ILE A 413 1.96 -26.53 19.46
N ALA A 414 0.76 -26.27 18.93
CA ALA A 414 -0.37 -25.81 19.72
C ALA A 414 -0.78 -26.82 20.80
N GLN A 415 -0.78 -28.12 20.50
CA GLN A 415 -1.05 -29.18 21.47
C GLN A 415 0.02 -29.24 22.57
N TRP A 416 1.32 -29.14 22.24
CA TRP A 416 2.39 -29.13 23.23
C TRP A 416 2.32 -27.92 24.16
N ARG A 417 2.05 -26.73 23.61
CA ARG A 417 1.81 -25.52 24.42
C ARG A 417 0.59 -25.67 25.34
N LYS A 418 -0.51 -26.27 24.86
CA LYS A 418 -1.71 -26.54 25.70
C LYS A 418 -1.43 -27.52 26.83
N LYS A 419 -0.53 -28.50 26.62
CA LYS A 419 -0.07 -29.43 27.66
C LYS A 419 0.94 -28.81 28.62
N GLY A 420 1.39 -27.56 28.39
CA GLY A 420 2.31 -26.84 29.25
C GLY A 420 3.77 -27.30 29.12
N PHE A 421 4.13 -27.97 28.02
CA PHE A 421 5.52 -28.41 27.81
C PHE A 421 6.49 -27.24 27.67
N ASP A 422 6.03 -26.07 27.23
CA ASP A 422 6.82 -24.82 27.21
C ASP A 422 7.25 -24.33 28.60
N LYS A 423 6.62 -24.83 29.68
CA LYS A 423 6.95 -24.48 31.07
C LYS A 423 7.82 -25.52 31.76
N ASP A 424 7.97 -26.70 31.16
CA ASP A 424 8.80 -27.77 31.70
C ASP A 424 10.28 -27.49 31.39
N PRO A 425 11.18 -27.44 32.39
CA PRO A 425 12.62 -27.27 32.18
C PRO A 425 13.23 -28.30 31.22
N ASN A 426 12.65 -29.51 31.11
CA ASN A 426 13.14 -30.54 30.19
C ASN A 426 12.83 -30.26 28.71
N HIS A 427 11.96 -29.29 28.43
CA HIS A 427 11.46 -28.96 27.10
C HIS A 427 11.82 -27.52 26.69
N GLU A 428 12.99 -27.04 27.14
CA GLU A 428 13.50 -25.69 26.86
C GLU A 428 13.53 -25.36 25.36
N ASN A 429 13.78 -26.34 24.49
CA ASN A 429 13.77 -26.16 23.03
C ASN A 429 12.43 -25.64 22.50
N LEU A 430 11.29 -26.10 23.06
CA LEU A 430 9.97 -25.63 22.66
C LEU A 430 9.74 -24.19 23.13
N ARG A 431 10.15 -23.86 24.35
CA ARG A 431 10.08 -22.49 24.87
C ARG A 431 10.88 -21.53 23.98
N ASN A 432 12.12 -21.87 23.68
CA ASN A 432 13.00 -21.07 22.82
C ASN A 432 12.39 -20.87 21.42
N LEU A 433 11.81 -21.93 20.84
CA LEU A 433 11.14 -21.86 19.54
C LEU A 433 9.96 -20.87 19.53
N LEU A 434 9.14 -20.88 20.59
CA LEU A 434 8.01 -19.94 20.75
C LEU A 434 8.51 -18.50 20.95
N GLU A 435 9.53 -18.31 21.80
CA GLU A 435 10.08 -17.00 22.13
C GLU A 435 10.71 -16.30 20.92
N VAL A 436 11.51 -17.02 20.12
CA VAL A 436 12.18 -16.47 18.94
C VAL A 436 11.15 -15.95 17.93
N ALA A 437 10.09 -16.72 17.66
CA ALA A 437 9.01 -16.27 16.77
C ALA A 437 8.27 -15.02 17.32
N GLU A 438 8.09 -14.92 18.64
CA GLU A 438 7.48 -13.75 19.27
C GLU A 438 8.37 -12.50 19.24
N ILE A 439 9.69 -12.66 19.39
CA ILE A 439 10.67 -11.56 19.33
C ILE A 439 10.65 -10.97 17.91
N ASP A 440 10.77 -11.81 16.89
CA ASP A 440 10.78 -11.38 15.49
C ASP A 440 9.47 -10.68 15.11
N ALA A 441 8.32 -11.22 15.55
CA ALA A 441 7.03 -10.57 15.36
C ALA A 441 6.96 -9.18 16.02
N LYS A 442 7.45 -9.04 17.26
CA LYS A 442 7.48 -7.75 17.96
C LYS A 442 8.41 -6.76 17.27
N GLN A 443 9.53 -7.21 16.70
CA GLN A 443 10.42 -6.35 15.92
C GLN A 443 9.73 -5.82 14.66
N LEU A 444 9.06 -6.67 13.89
CA LEU A 444 8.28 -6.25 12.72
C LEU A 444 7.20 -5.22 13.09
N VAL A 445 6.50 -5.46 14.20
CA VAL A 445 5.50 -4.53 14.74
C VAL A 445 6.16 -3.23 15.19
N ALA A 446 7.39 -3.24 15.70
CA ALA A 446 8.11 -2.06 16.21
C ALA A 446 8.53 -1.08 15.11
N GLU A 447 8.95 -1.61 13.96
CA GLU A 447 9.55 -0.82 12.88
C GLU A 447 8.52 -0.11 11.97
N ARG A 448 7.25 -0.50 12.04
CA ARG A 448 6.21 -0.03 11.09
C ARG A 448 5.35 1.11 11.58
N ILE A 449 4.95 1.92 10.59
CA ILE A 449 3.96 2.99 10.71
C ILE A 449 3.07 2.90 9.46
N PRO A 450 1.74 2.69 9.61
CA PRO A 450 1.02 2.44 10.86
C PRO A 450 1.40 1.09 11.50
N VAL A 451 1.06 0.94 12.78
CA VAL A 451 1.35 -0.30 13.53
C VAL A 451 0.49 -1.43 12.96
N PRO A 452 1.08 -2.57 12.54
CA PRO A 452 0.31 -3.70 12.06
C PRO A 452 -0.49 -4.36 13.19
N LYS A 453 -1.60 -5.01 12.84
CA LYS A 453 -2.36 -5.84 13.78
C LYS A 453 -1.60 -7.15 14.00
N LEU A 454 -1.18 -7.40 15.24
CA LEU A 454 -0.53 -8.65 15.63
C LEU A 454 -1.61 -9.69 15.95
N ILE A 455 -1.54 -10.84 15.30
CA ILE A 455 -2.48 -11.96 15.46
C ILE A 455 -1.69 -13.19 15.85
N LYS A 456 -2.15 -13.89 16.89
CA LYS A 456 -1.64 -15.20 17.30
C LYS A 456 -2.76 -16.21 17.09
N CYS A 457 -2.51 -17.27 16.33
CA CYS A 457 -3.54 -18.25 16.01
C CYS A 457 -2.98 -19.67 15.90
N ASP A 458 -3.81 -20.65 16.24
CA ASP A 458 -3.49 -22.06 16.08
C ASP A 458 -4.04 -22.55 14.74
N GLN A 459 -3.43 -23.58 14.18
CA GLN A 459 -3.97 -24.30 13.02
C GLN A 459 -5.43 -24.72 13.32
N TYR A 460 -6.32 -24.49 12.34
CA TYR A 460 -7.77 -24.71 12.42
C TYR A 460 -8.56 -23.75 13.34
N SER A 461 -7.92 -22.72 13.91
CA SER A 461 -8.65 -21.65 14.62
C SER A 461 -9.23 -20.60 13.66
N SER A 462 -10.27 -19.86 14.08
CA SER A 462 -10.93 -18.86 13.24
C SER A 462 -10.00 -17.74 12.76
N GLN A 463 -8.98 -17.38 13.56
CA GLN A 463 -8.00 -16.35 13.23
C GLN A 463 -6.94 -16.83 12.21
N ALA A 464 -6.83 -18.15 11.96
CA ALA A 464 -5.92 -18.67 10.92
C ALA A 464 -6.31 -18.19 9.51
N ARG A 465 -7.55 -17.75 9.30
CA ARG A 465 -8.03 -17.19 8.04
C ARG A 465 -7.21 -15.99 7.53
N PHE A 466 -6.59 -15.23 8.43
CA PHE A 466 -5.73 -14.10 8.06
C PHE A 466 -4.46 -14.54 7.31
N LEU A 467 -3.99 -15.76 7.56
CA LEU A 467 -2.93 -16.42 6.81
C LEU A 467 -3.51 -17.10 5.55
N LEU A 468 -4.51 -17.97 5.73
CA LEU A 468 -5.02 -18.84 4.67
C LEU A 468 -5.54 -18.06 3.45
N ALA A 469 -6.22 -16.94 3.67
CA ALA A 469 -6.75 -16.10 2.58
C ALA A 469 -5.67 -15.44 1.70
N ARG A 470 -4.39 -15.55 2.09
CA ARG A 470 -3.25 -14.95 1.38
C ARG A 470 -2.31 -15.97 0.74
N LEU A 471 -2.50 -17.25 1.03
CA LEU A 471 -1.65 -18.31 0.48
C LEU A 471 -2.03 -18.63 -0.96
N ASN A 472 -1.04 -19.12 -1.71
CA ASN A 472 -1.27 -19.77 -2.98
C ASN A 472 -2.03 -21.11 -2.77
N PRO A 473 -3.19 -21.31 -3.41
CA PRO A 473 -3.96 -22.55 -3.30
C PRO A 473 -3.38 -23.63 -4.23
N SER A 474 -2.17 -24.11 -3.95
CA SER A 474 -1.56 -25.22 -4.71
C SER A 474 -2.26 -26.57 -4.46
N VAL A 475 -2.92 -26.70 -3.30
CA VAL A 475 -3.73 -27.85 -2.89
C VAL A 475 -5.14 -27.35 -2.55
N THR A 476 -6.13 -27.75 -3.35
CA THR A 476 -7.54 -27.38 -3.22
C THR A 476 -8.42 -28.61 -3.01
N GLN A 477 -9.71 -28.38 -2.75
CA GLN A 477 -10.73 -29.42 -2.61
C GLN A 477 -10.84 -30.36 -3.83
N ASN A 478 -10.36 -29.92 -5.00
CA ASN A 478 -10.37 -30.71 -6.24
C ASN A 478 -9.08 -31.51 -6.46
N SER A 479 -8.07 -31.35 -5.61
CA SER A 479 -6.81 -32.09 -5.70
C SER A 479 -6.94 -33.50 -5.15
N VAL A 480 -6.15 -34.45 -5.67
CA VAL A 480 -6.11 -35.83 -5.14
C VAL A 480 -5.61 -35.76 -3.69
N TYR A 481 -6.48 -36.13 -2.75
CA TYR A 481 -6.21 -36.04 -1.32
C TYR A 481 -4.95 -36.82 -0.95
N LYS A 482 -3.91 -36.12 -0.49
CA LYS A 482 -2.81 -36.73 0.24
C LYS A 482 -3.09 -36.54 1.72
N GLU A 483 -3.23 -37.64 2.46
CA GLU A 483 -3.32 -37.59 3.91
C GLU A 483 -2.14 -36.77 4.45
N SER A 484 -2.42 -35.74 5.27
CA SER A 484 -1.51 -34.76 5.91
C SER A 484 -1.29 -33.38 5.26
N SER A 485 -1.82 -33.08 4.07
CA SER A 485 -1.73 -31.72 3.51
C SER A 485 -2.93 -30.84 3.88
N ASP A 486 -2.69 -29.61 4.33
CA ASP A 486 -3.76 -28.61 4.46
C ASP A 486 -4.33 -28.24 3.08
N ILE A 487 -5.63 -27.93 3.05
CA ILE A 487 -6.38 -27.63 1.83
C ILE A 487 -6.98 -26.23 1.95
N ILE A 488 -6.86 -25.43 0.90
CA ILE A 488 -7.58 -24.16 0.80
C ILE A 488 -8.85 -24.37 -0.03
N PHE A 489 -9.99 -24.07 0.58
CA PHE A 489 -11.28 -24.05 -0.11
C PHE A 489 -11.44 -22.75 -0.88
N THR A 490 -11.14 -22.78 -2.17
CA THR A 490 -11.26 -21.63 -3.07
C THR A 490 -11.40 -22.08 -4.53
N ASP A 491 -11.99 -21.22 -5.36
CA ASP A 491 -11.99 -21.34 -6.82
C ASP A 491 -10.87 -20.50 -7.46
N ASP A 492 -10.03 -19.87 -6.63
CA ASP A 492 -8.88 -19.08 -7.09
C ASP A 492 -7.87 -19.95 -7.83
N VAL A 493 -7.29 -19.35 -8.87
CA VAL A 493 -6.25 -19.95 -9.69
C VAL A 493 -4.93 -20.02 -8.90
N SER A 494 -4.25 -21.18 -8.95
CA SER A 494 -2.93 -21.35 -8.35
C SER A 494 -1.83 -20.63 -9.15
N LEU A 495 -0.73 -20.28 -8.49
CA LEU A 495 0.43 -19.66 -9.14
C LEU A 495 0.96 -20.53 -10.29
N GLN A 496 1.00 -21.85 -10.12
CA GLN A 496 1.47 -22.77 -11.16
C GLN A 496 0.60 -22.66 -12.42
N PHE A 497 -0.72 -22.78 -12.26
CA PHE A 497 -1.64 -22.65 -13.39
C PHE A 497 -1.54 -21.27 -14.05
N PHE A 498 -1.40 -20.21 -13.26
CA PHE A 498 -1.20 -18.85 -13.77
C PHE A 498 0.06 -18.75 -14.63
N ILE A 499 1.19 -19.31 -14.17
CA ILE A 499 2.45 -19.30 -14.90
C ILE A 499 2.34 -20.15 -16.17
N ASP A 500 1.77 -21.35 -16.11
CA ASP A 500 1.61 -22.22 -17.28
C ASP A 500 0.75 -21.55 -18.37
N HIS A 501 -0.33 -20.88 -17.95
CA HIS A 501 -1.18 -20.14 -18.86
C HIS A 501 -0.47 -18.91 -19.44
N LEU A 502 0.30 -18.18 -18.62
CA LEU A 502 1.11 -17.05 -19.08
C LEU A 502 2.17 -17.49 -20.11
N GLN A 503 2.85 -18.62 -19.87
CA GLN A 503 3.80 -19.21 -20.81
C GLN A 503 3.13 -19.53 -22.14
N THR A 504 1.96 -20.17 -22.09
CA THR A 504 1.17 -20.50 -23.30
C THR A 504 0.84 -19.24 -24.11
N LEU A 505 0.39 -18.16 -23.46
CA LEU A 505 0.07 -16.91 -24.14
C LEU A 505 1.32 -16.15 -24.60
N ALA A 506 2.45 -16.30 -23.91
CA ALA A 506 3.68 -15.60 -24.24
C ALA A 506 4.27 -16.08 -25.58
N VAL A 507 4.17 -17.39 -25.86
CA VAL A 507 4.79 -18.03 -27.05
C VAL A 507 3.92 -18.01 -28.32
N GLN A 508 2.67 -17.56 -28.22
CA GLN A 508 1.70 -17.43 -29.33
C GLN A 508 1.84 -16.11 -30.12
N GLY A 509 2.68 -15.20 -29.63
CA GLY A 509 2.78 -13.80 -30.12
C GLY A 509 3.87 -13.55 -31.14
#